data_AF-A0A7C1VX54-F1
#
_entry.id   AF-A0A7C1VX54-F1
#
_cell.length_a   1.000
_cell.length_b   1.000
_cell.length_c   1.000
_cell.angle_alpha   90.00
_cell.angle_beta   90.00
_cell.angle_gamma   90.00
#
_symmetry.space_group_name_H-M   'P 1'
#
loop_
_entity.id
_entity.type
_entity.pdbx_description
1 polymer ?
#
loop_
_entity_poly.entity_id
_entity_poly.type
_entity_poly.pdbx_seq_one_letter_code
_entity_poly.pdbx_strand_id
1 'polypeptide(L)'
;MWQYLEERVIVSDPDTPLEEIVLLKYSQRIVERLLQAIEPDIEAGELPLLPLIERFRPIGSTSEVLFRTVRPCVGTTKSHISHVVLDAPKWEHSVAYQLERIPEVITYTRNDHLDFTIPYEWQGIRREYRPDYLVYLKTEKGNIIKVILEVKGFEVEQDRQKQIAAKRWVRGVNHHGEFGQWEFGVCKDPRRLREKIRSLLDHL
;
A
#
# COMPACT_ATOMS: atom_id res chain seq x y z
N MET A 1 20.80 18.44 7.84
CA MET A 1 21.45 17.27 8.48
C MET A 1 21.40 17.40 10.00
N TRP A 2 21.96 18.47 10.61
CA TRP A 2 21.96 18.70 12.06
C TRP A 2 20.58 18.64 12.72
N GLN A 3 19.58 19.33 12.15
CA GLN A 3 18.21 19.28 12.65
C GLN A 3 17.60 17.86 12.66
N TYR A 4 17.94 17.01 11.68
CA TYR A 4 17.48 15.61 11.68
C TYR A 4 18.11 14.82 12.82
N LEU A 5 19.41 15.05 13.10
CA LEU A 5 20.11 14.40 14.19
C LEU A 5 19.51 14.80 15.55
N GLU A 6 19.20 16.08 15.74
CA GLU A 6 18.66 16.60 17.00
C GLU A 6 17.20 16.21 17.24
N GLU A 7 16.36 16.27 16.21
CA GLU A 7 14.91 16.12 16.38
C GLU A 7 14.40 14.71 16.11
N ARG A 8 15.12 13.90 15.32
CA ARG A 8 14.60 12.63 14.76
C ARG A 8 15.41 11.41 15.13
N VAL A 9 16.60 11.55 15.70
CA VAL A 9 17.42 10.43 16.18
C VAL A 9 17.11 10.19 17.65
N ILE A 10 16.60 9.00 17.95
CA ILE A 10 16.35 8.57 19.32
C ILE A 10 17.49 7.65 19.72
N VAL A 11 18.32 8.10 20.65
CA VAL A 11 19.38 7.29 21.24
C VAL A 11 18.76 6.46 22.36
N SER A 12 18.80 5.13 22.23
CA SER A 12 18.15 4.22 23.18
C SER A 12 18.95 4.06 24.48
N ASP A 13 20.27 4.19 24.38
CA ASP A 13 21.21 4.18 25.50
C ASP A 13 21.99 5.50 25.50
N PRO A 14 21.81 6.38 26.51
CA PRO A 14 22.46 7.69 26.59
C PRO A 14 23.99 7.68 26.45
N ASP A 15 24.64 6.56 26.76
CA ASP A 15 26.10 6.43 26.67
C ASP A 15 26.59 6.11 25.24
N THR A 16 25.68 5.82 24.31
CA THR A 16 26.02 5.54 22.91
C THR A 16 26.49 6.82 22.20
N PRO A 17 27.72 6.85 21.63
CA PRO A 17 28.20 8.01 20.90
C PRO A 17 27.34 8.30 19.66
N LEU A 18 27.00 9.57 19.42
CA LEU A 18 26.17 9.94 18.28
C LEU A 18 26.86 9.64 16.94
N GLU A 19 28.19 9.62 16.92
CA GLU A 19 29.04 9.28 15.76
C GLU A 19 28.76 7.86 15.24
N GLU A 20 28.23 6.96 16.07
CA GLU A 20 27.79 5.64 15.60
C GLU A 20 26.79 5.74 14.45
N ILE A 21 26.05 6.85 14.33
CA ILE A 21 25.11 7.07 13.24
C ILE A 21 25.75 7.04 11.86
N VAL A 22 27.07 7.29 11.77
CA VAL A 22 27.84 7.23 10.53
C VAL A 22 28.06 5.78 10.08
N LEU A 23 27.98 4.80 10.98
CA LEU A 23 28.05 3.38 10.64
C LEU A 23 27.05 3.07 9.54
N LEU A 24 27.50 2.29 8.55
CA LEU A 24 26.77 2.02 7.31
C LEU A 24 25.30 1.64 7.54
N LYS A 25 25.04 0.79 8.54
CA LYS A 25 23.68 0.35 8.90
C LYS A 25 22.73 1.50 9.24
N TYR A 26 23.21 2.55 9.91
CA TYR A 26 22.39 3.68 10.33
C TYR A 26 22.37 4.79 9.28
N SER A 27 23.53 5.13 8.73
CA SER A 27 23.64 6.16 7.69
C SER A 27 22.83 5.77 6.44
N GLN A 28 22.88 4.50 6.03
CA GLN A 28 22.06 4.00 4.92
C GLN A 28 20.56 4.13 5.19
N ARG A 29 20.09 3.79 6.39
CA ARG A 29 18.67 3.93 6.77
C ARG A 29 18.21 5.39 6.78
N ILE A 30 19.08 6.31 7.15
CA ILE A 30 18.79 7.76 7.15
C ILE A 30 18.67 8.26 5.72
N VAL A 31 19.65 7.91 4.87
CA VAL A 31 19.64 8.26 3.44
C VAL A 31 18.38 7.73 2.77
N GLU A 32 18.04 6.45 2.97
CA GLU A 32 16.81 5.84 2.43
C GLU A 32 15.54 6.63 2.84
N ARG A 33 15.42 7.00 4.12
CA ARG A 33 14.28 7.76 4.63
C ARG A 33 14.19 9.16 4.04
N LEU A 34 15.33 9.85 3.94
CA LEU A 34 15.37 11.20 3.38
C LEU A 34 15.03 11.17 1.89
N LEU A 35 15.66 10.27 1.12
CA LEU A 35 15.39 10.13 -0.32
C LEU A 35 13.95 9.78 -0.65
N GLN A 36 13.26 9.03 0.22
CA GLN A 36 11.84 8.73 0.04
C GLN A 36 10.91 9.90 0.38
N ALA A 37 11.38 10.87 1.16
CA ALA A 37 10.61 12.06 1.55
C ALA A 37 10.85 13.27 0.63
N ILE A 38 11.86 13.22 -0.24
CA ILE A 38 12.09 14.25 -1.26
C ILE A 38 11.02 14.11 -2.35
N GLU A 39 10.22 15.15 -2.50
CA GLU A 39 9.21 15.30 -3.54
C GLU A 39 9.57 16.47 -4.46
N PRO A 40 9.19 16.44 -5.75
CA PRO A 40 9.35 17.58 -6.64
C PRO A 40 8.54 18.79 -6.18
N ASP A 41 9.09 19.98 -6.36
CA ASP A 41 8.38 21.24 -6.15
C ASP A 41 7.58 21.64 -7.40
N ILE A 42 6.38 21.05 -7.50
CA ILE A 42 5.47 21.27 -8.64
C ILE A 42 5.03 22.75 -8.71
N GLU A 43 4.91 23.44 -7.57
CA GLU A 43 4.51 24.85 -7.53
C GLU A 43 5.60 25.77 -8.09
N ALA A 44 6.87 25.43 -7.85
CA ALA A 44 8.02 26.09 -8.47
C ALA A 44 8.27 25.69 -9.93
N GLY A 45 7.47 24.78 -10.50
CA GLY A 45 7.53 24.37 -11.90
C GLY A 45 8.37 23.11 -12.18
N GLU A 46 8.76 22.36 -11.15
CA GLU A 46 9.38 21.04 -11.35
C GLU A 46 8.38 20.03 -11.91
N LEU A 47 8.88 19.03 -12.64
CA LEU A 47 8.04 17.96 -13.16
C LEU A 47 7.55 17.09 -12.00
N PRO A 48 6.25 16.73 -11.97
CA PRO A 48 5.72 15.86 -10.94
C PRO A 48 6.37 14.47 -11.01
N LEU A 49 6.32 13.75 -9.90
CA LEU A 49 6.65 12.34 -9.91
C LEU A 49 5.69 11.60 -10.84
N LEU A 50 6.22 10.93 -11.87
CA LEU A 50 5.47 10.14 -12.84
C LEU A 50 5.88 8.66 -12.80
N PRO A 51 4.96 7.72 -13.07
CA PRO A 51 5.28 6.31 -13.14
C PRO A 51 6.05 6.01 -14.43
N LEU A 52 7.02 5.10 -14.35
CA LEU A 52 7.58 4.48 -15.54
C LEU A 52 6.66 3.33 -15.97
N ILE A 53 5.91 3.54 -17.05
CA ILE A 53 4.95 2.56 -17.56
C ILE A 53 5.66 1.56 -18.45
N GLU A 54 5.36 0.27 -18.24
CA GLU A 54 5.88 -0.79 -19.09
C GLU A 54 5.26 -0.72 -20.49
N ARG A 55 6.11 -0.70 -21.52
CA ARG A 55 5.69 -0.37 -22.89
C ARG A 55 4.84 -1.45 -23.53
N PHE A 56 5.15 -2.72 -23.26
CA PHE A 56 4.49 -3.83 -23.95
C PHE A 56 3.26 -4.35 -23.20
N ARG A 57 3.17 -4.10 -21.90
CA ARG A 57 2.03 -4.51 -21.06
C ARG A 57 1.71 -3.44 -20.01
N PRO A 58 1.21 -2.26 -20.42
CA PRO A 58 0.95 -1.14 -19.52
C PRO A 58 -0.24 -1.38 -18.58
N ILE A 59 -1.13 -2.32 -18.92
CA ILE A 59 -2.38 -2.61 -18.19
C ILE A 59 -2.48 -4.12 -17.97
N GLY A 60 -2.84 -4.52 -16.74
CA GLY A 60 -3.21 -5.88 -16.39
C GLY A 60 -4.71 -6.03 -16.13
N SER A 61 -5.22 -7.26 -16.16
CA SER A 61 -6.63 -7.56 -15.91
C SER A 61 -6.79 -8.76 -14.99
N THR A 62 -7.79 -8.70 -14.09
CA THR A 62 -8.18 -9.83 -13.25
C THR A 62 -8.82 -10.97 -14.04
N SER A 63 -9.23 -10.74 -15.28
CA SER A 63 -9.73 -11.80 -16.19
C SER A 63 -8.68 -12.84 -16.54
N GLU A 64 -7.40 -12.54 -16.35
CA GLU A 64 -6.27 -13.44 -16.63
C GLU A 64 -5.88 -14.28 -15.39
N VAL A 65 -6.50 -14.02 -14.23
CA VAL A 65 -6.18 -14.73 -13.00
C VAL A 65 -6.90 -16.07 -12.96
N LEU A 66 -6.13 -17.14 -13.15
CA LEU A 66 -6.59 -18.52 -13.07
C LEU A 66 -5.53 -19.40 -12.42
N PHE A 67 -5.83 -19.94 -11.25
CA PHE A 67 -4.96 -20.89 -10.56
C PHE A 67 -5.76 -21.92 -9.78
N ARG A 68 -5.09 -23.02 -9.38
CA ARG A 68 -5.68 -24.08 -8.56
C ARG A 68 -5.07 -24.05 -7.16
N THR A 69 -5.87 -24.36 -6.14
CA THR A 69 -5.42 -24.42 -4.76
C THR A 69 -6.15 -25.55 -4.02
N VAL A 70 -5.47 -26.16 -3.04
CA VAL A 70 -6.07 -27.11 -2.10
C VAL A 70 -6.51 -26.43 -0.79
N ARG A 71 -6.16 -25.15 -0.62
CA ARG A 71 -6.55 -24.36 0.54
C ARG A 71 -8.07 -24.12 0.52
N PRO A 72 -8.74 -24.01 1.68
CA PRO A 72 -10.14 -23.65 1.75
C PRO A 72 -10.43 -22.33 1.02
N CYS A 73 -11.54 -22.28 0.29
CA CYS A 73 -11.96 -21.13 -0.50
C CYS A 73 -13.43 -20.82 -0.23
N VAL A 74 -13.79 -19.54 -0.35
CA VAL A 74 -15.19 -19.10 -0.27
C VAL A 74 -15.54 -18.30 -1.51
N GLY A 75 -16.72 -18.59 -2.06
CA GLY A 75 -17.23 -17.88 -3.23
C GLY A 75 -17.53 -16.42 -2.92
N THR A 76 -17.32 -15.56 -3.91
CA THR A 76 -17.52 -14.11 -3.79
C THR A 76 -18.63 -13.63 -4.72
N THR A 77 -19.24 -12.50 -4.39
CA THR A 77 -20.29 -11.89 -5.22
C THR A 77 -19.82 -10.58 -5.84
N LYS A 78 -19.07 -9.76 -5.09
CA LYS A 78 -18.53 -8.50 -5.62
C LYS A 78 -17.21 -8.64 -6.34
N SER A 79 -16.41 -9.68 -6.06
CA SER A 79 -15.11 -9.87 -6.71
C SER A 79 -15.26 -10.43 -8.12
N HIS A 80 -14.38 -9.99 -9.03
CA HIS A 80 -14.25 -10.62 -10.36
C HIS A 80 -13.64 -12.02 -10.30
N ILE A 81 -12.79 -12.27 -9.30
CA ILE A 81 -12.23 -13.60 -9.05
C ILE A 81 -13.28 -14.40 -8.30
N SER A 82 -13.64 -15.57 -8.81
CA SER A 82 -14.78 -16.36 -8.30
C SER A 82 -14.70 -16.74 -6.82
N HIS A 83 -13.49 -16.84 -6.26
CA HIS A 83 -13.27 -17.29 -4.90
C HIS A 83 -12.11 -16.55 -4.24
N VAL A 84 -12.26 -16.29 -2.94
CA VAL A 84 -11.14 -15.88 -2.07
C VAL A 84 -10.64 -17.09 -1.32
N VAL A 85 -9.32 -17.31 -1.39
CA VAL A 85 -8.64 -18.31 -0.59
C VAL A 85 -8.58 -17.84 0.85
N LEU A 86 -8.85 -18.73 1.80
CA LEU A 86 -8.83 -18.42 3.23
C LEU A 86 -7.43 -18.57 3.80
N ASP A 87 -6.97 -17.57 4.56
CA ASP A 87 -5.77 -17.68 5.39
C ASP A 87 -6.06 -18.17 6.81
N ALA A 88 -7.32 -18.08 7.24
CA ALA A 88 -7.76 -18.42 8.57
C ALA A 88 -8.98 -19.37 8.54
N PRO A 89 -9.18 -20.20 9.58
CA PRO A 89 -10.25 -21.20 9.59
C PRO A 89 -11.67 -20.61 9.60
N LYS A 90 -11.85 -19.36 10.04
CA LYS A 90 -13.16 -18.71 10.20
C LYS A 90 -13.34 -17.61 9.16
N TRP A 91 -14.28 -17.81 8.24
CA TRP A 91 -14.55 -16.89 7.14
C TRP A 91 -15.08 -15.53 7.62
N GLU A 92 -15.90 -15.48 8.67
CA GLU A 92 -16.57 -14.27 9.16
C GLU A 92 -15.58 -13.21 9.68
N HIS A 93 -14.38 -13.65 10.02
CA HIS A 93 -13.29 -12.78 10.45
C HIS A 93 -12.37 -12.34 9.31
N SER A 94 -12.63 -12.81 8.09
CA SER A 94 -11.85 -12.41 6.92
C SER A 94 -12.22 -11.00 6.44
N VAL A 95 -11.25 -10.35 5.81
CA VAL A 95 -11.42 -9.05 5.15
C VAL A 95 -12.41 -9.16 4.01
N ALA A 96 -12.33 -10.21 3.20
CA ALA A 96 -13.23 -10.44 2.08
C ALA A 96 -14.70 -10.56 2.52
N TYR A 97 -14.99 -11.27 3.62
CA TYR A 97 -16.34 -11.31 4.20
C TYR A 97 -16.87 -9.90 4.54
N GLN A 98 -16.03 -9.03 5.08
CA GLN A 98 -16.43 -7.66 5.40
C GLN A 98 -16.62 -6.82 4.12
N LEU A 99 -15.74 -6.94 3.12
CA LEU A 99 -15.84 -6.22 1.85
C LEU A 99 -17.14 -6.55 1.08
N GLU A 100 -17.60 -7.81 1.11
CA GLU A 100 -18.88 -8.21 0.53
C GLU A 100 -20.07 -7.43 1.13
N ARG A 101 -19.97 -7.01 2.40
CA ARG A 101 -21.08 -6.41 3.16
C ARG A 101 -21.05 -4.88 3.21
N ILE A 102 -19.97 -4.24 2.79
CA ILE A 102 -19.84 -2.77 2.82
C ILE A 102 -20.48 -2.17 1.56
N PRO A 103 -21.56 -1.37 1.65
CA PRO A 103 -22.27 -0.85 0.47
C PRO A 103 -21.40 -0.03 -0.49
N GLU A 104 -20.43 0.71 0.05
CA GLU A 104 -19.54 1.59 -0.70
C GLU A 104 -18.53 0.80 -1.55
N VAL A 105 -18.31 -0.49 -1.27
CA VAL A 105 -17.46 -1.39 -2.08
C VAL A 105 -18.23 -1.86 -3.30
N ILE A 106 -17.76 -1.45 -4.49
CA ILE A 106 -18.28 -1.87 -5.80
C ILE A 106 -17.75 -3.26 -6.15
N THR A 107 -16.43 -3.40 -6.13
CA THR A 107 -15.72 -4.65 -6.38
C THR A 107 -14.43 -4.65 -5.57
N TYR A 108 -13.87 -5.83 -5.37
CA TYR A 108 -12.56 -5.98 -4.77
C TYR A 108 -11.87 -7.20 -5.36
N THR A 109 -10.56 -7.29 -5.18
CA THR A 109 -9.78 -8.47 -5.55
C THR A 109 -8.69 -8.65 -4.51
N ARG A 110 -8.56 -9.87 -3.99
CA ARG A 110 -7.40 -10.25 -3.21
C ARG A 110 -6.20 -10.36 -4.16
N ASN A 111 -5.06 -9.81 -3.77
CA ASN A 111 -3.83 -9.87 -4.54
C ASN A 111 -3.15 -11.25 -4.40
N ASP A 112 -3.86 -12.31 -4.78
CA ASP A 112 -3.37 -13.69 -4.83
C ASP A 112 -3.17 -14.07 -6.30
N HIS A 113 -1.93 -14.33 -6.70
CA HIS A 113 -1.54 -14.62 -8.10
C HIS A 113 -1.91 -13.52 -9.13
N LEU A 114 -2.15 -12.29 -8.68
CA LEU A 114 -2.37 -11.12 -9.54
C LEU A 114 -1.05 -10.44 -9.94
N ASP A 115 0.02 -10.69 -9.19
CA ASP A 115 1.35 -10.06 -9.35
C ASP A 115 1.33 -8.53 -9.35
N PHE A 116 0.36 -7.94 -8.63
CA PHE A 116 0.40 -6.52 -8.33
C PHE A 116 1.45 -6.27 -7.23
N THR A 117 2.61 -5.76 -7.61
CA THR A 117 3.72 -5.47 -6.69
C THR A 117 4.19 -4.03 -6.81
N ILE A 118 4.61 -3.45 -5.69
CA ILE A 118 5.17 -2.10 -5.60
C ILE A 118 6.65 -2.22 -5.24
N PRO A 119 7.56 -1.69 -6.07
CA PRO A 119 8.98 -1.73 -5.77
C PRO A 119 9.31 -0.79 -4.60
N TYR A 120 10.19 -1.24 -3.71
CA TYR A 120 10.76 -0.43 -2.63
C TYR A 120 12.20 -0.83 -2.33
N GLU A 121 12.92 0.02 -1.62
CA GLU A 121 14.26 -0.29 -1.13
C GLU A 121 14.24 -0.44 0.39
N TRP A 122 15.00 -1.41 0.90
CA TRP A 122 15.19 -1.60 2.33
C TRP A 122 16.59 -2.13 2.61
N GLN A 123 17.38 -1.35 3.37
CA GLN A 123 18.77 -1.70 3.70
C GLN A 123 19.62 -1.94 2.45
N GLY A 124 19.48 -1.07 1.45
CA GLY A 124 20.18 -1.11 0.15
C GLY A 124 19.74 -2.20 -0.80
N ILE A 125 18.72 -2.98 -0.43
CA ILE A 125 18.25 -4.10 -1.23
C ILE A 125 16.90 -3.73 -1.83
N ARG A 126 16.81 -3.81 -3.16
CA ARG A 126 15.54 -3.71 -3.88
C ARG A 126 14.64 -4.88 -3.53
N ARG A 127 13.39 -4.58 -3.20
CA ARG A 127 12.38 -5.54 -2.81
C ARG A 127 11.04 -5.19 -3.43
N GLU A 128 10.15 -6.16 -3.41
CA GLU A 128 8.77 -6.01 -3.87
C GLU A 128 7.82 -6.09 -2.68
N TYR A 129 6.88 -5.16 -2.63
CA TYR A 129 5.77 -5.15 -1.70
C TYR A 129 4.51 -5.60 -2.44
N ARG A 130 3.89 -6.69 -1.98
CA ARG A 130 2.61 -7.18 -2.46
C ARG A 130 1.53 -6.81 -1.45
N PRO A 131 0.68 -5.78 -1.71
CA PRO A 131 -0.42 -5.43 -0.82
C PRO A 131 -1.51 -6.50 -0.82
N ASP A 132 -2.33 -6.59 0.23
CA ASP A 132 -3.32 -7.67 0.37
C ASP A 132 -4.51 -7.58 -0.63
N TYR A 133 -5.09 -6.40 -0.83
CA TYR A 133 -6.30 -6.21 -1.62
C TYR A 133 -6.25 -4.96 -2.51
N LEU A 134 -6.93 -5.06 -3.65
CA LEU A 134 -7.35 -3.93 -4.47
C LEU A 134 -8.87 -3.78 -4.36
N VAL A 135 -9.36 -2.58 -4.07
CA VAL A 135 -10.78 -2.33 -3.80
C VAL A 135 -11.27 -1.14 -4.61
N TYR A 136 -12.42 -1.25 -5.25
CA TYR A 136 -13.07 -0.12 -5.90
C TYR A 136 -14.17 0.38 -4.98
N LEU A 137 -14.06 1.65 -4.57
CA LEU A 137 -15.03 2.32 -3.72
C LEU A 137 -15.83 3.33 -4.51
N LYS A 138 -17.12 3.45 -4.19
CA LYS A 138 -17.99 4.53 -4.67
C LYS A 138 -18.04 5.64 -3.63
N THR A 139 -17.73 6.87 -4.05
CA THR A 139 -17.92 8.06 -3.20
C THR A 139 -19.39 8.45 -3.13
N GLU A 140 -19.75 9.33 -2.19
CA GLU A 140 -21.11 9.88 -2.09
C GLU A 140 -21.54 10.62 -3.36
N LYS A 141 -20.59 11.29 -4.03
CA LYS A 141 -20.80 11.99 -5.32
C LYS A 141 -20.91 11.02 -6.51
N GLY A 142 -20.71 9.72 -6.28
CA GLY A 142 -20.80 8.67 -7.31
C GLY A 142 -19.51 8.38 -8.07
N ASN A 143 -18.40 9.05 -7.73
CA ASN A 143 -17.09 8.78 -8.34
C ASN A 143 -16.53 7.43 -7.86
N ILE A 144 -15.67 6.83 -8.68
CA ILE A 144 -14.99 5.57 -8.33
C ILE A 144 -13.55 5.87 -7.95
N ILE A 145 -13.11 5.31 -6.82
CA ILE A 145 -11.75 5.41 -6.32
C ILE A 145 -11.19 4.01 -6.14
N LYS A 146 -9.95 3.81 -6.59
CA LYS A 146 -9.22 2.55 -6.48
C LYS A 146 -8.35 2.59 -5.22
N VAL A 147 -8.52 1.63 -4.33
CA VAL A 147 -7.81 1.58 -3.06
C VAL A 147 -6.89 0.38 -3.03
N ILE A 148 -5.61 0.63 -2.77
CA ILE A 148 -4.67 -0.40 -2.31
C ILE A 148 -4.90 -0.54 -0.81
N LEU A 149 -5.42 -1.69 -0.40
CA LEU A 149 -5.78 -1.99 0.99
C LEU A 149 -4.82 -3.05 1.56
N GLU A 150 -4.13 -2.67 2.62
CA GLU A 150 -3.26 -3.56 3.40
C GLU A 150 -3.91 -3.89 4.74
N VAL A 151 -3.85 -5.15 5.17
CA VAL A 151 -4.44 -5.59 6.44
C VAL A 151 -3.35 -6.15 7.35
N LYS A 152 -3.03 -5.43 8.42
CA LYS A 152 -1.91 -5.78 9.32
C LYS A 152 -2.21 -5.52 10.79
N GLY A 153 -2.15 -6.57 11.61
CA GLY A 153 -2.34 -6.44 13.06
C GLY A 153 -1.19 -5.74 13.79
N PHE A 154 0.06 -6.02 13.40
CA PHE A 154 1.27 -5.45 14.01
C PHE A 154 2.17 -4.83 12.95
N GLU A 155 2.81 -3.71 13.29
CA GLU A 155 3.65 -2.92 12.38
C GLU A 155 5.10 -2.96 12.84
N VAL A 156 5.98 -3.49 12.00
CA VAL A 156 7.44 -3.40 12.18
C VAL A 156 8.02 -2.32 11.28
N GLU A 157 9.26 -1.90 11.53
CA GLU A 157 9.87 -0.80 10.78
C GLU A 157 9.89 -1.03 9.25
N GLN A 158 10.09 -2.27 8.79
CA GLN A 158 10.03 -2.59 7.36
C GLN A 158 8.64 -2.31 6.76
N ASP A 159 7.56 -2.41 7.55
CA ASP A 159 6.21 -2.13 7.07
C ASP A 159 5.99 -0.64 6.81
N ARG A 160 6.66 0.25 7.55
CA ARG A 160 6.62 1.69 7.27
C ARG A 160 7.18 2.02 5.89
N GLN A 161 8.25 1.35 5.49
CA GLN A 161 8.85 1.54 4.16
C GLN A 161 7.93 1.08 3.03
N LYS A 162 7.23 -0.05 3.21
CA LYS A 162 6.20 -0.51 2.27
C LYS A 162 5.07 0.53 2.13
N GLN A 163 4.61 1.10 3.24
CA GLN A 163 3.56 2.12 3.23
C GLN A 163 4.02 3.41 2.54
N ILE A 164 5.26 3.86 2.77
CA ILE A 164 5.82 5.04 2.10
C ILE A 164 5.92 4.79 0.59
N ALA A 165 6.44 3.62 0.19
CA ALA A 165 6.51 3.23 -1.22
C ALA A 165 5.13 3.18 -1.87
N ALA A 166 4.11 2.62 -1.18
CA ALA A 166 2.74 2.59 -1.68
C ALA A 166 2.13 3.98 -1.86
N LYS A 167 2.33 4.89 -0.89
CA LYS A 167 1.89 6.29 -1.01
C LYS A 167 2.59 7.01 -2.16
N ARG A 168 3.89 6.79 -2.34
CA ARG A 168 4.68 7.36 -3.44
C ARG A 168 4.20 6.84 -4.79
N TRP A 169 3.89 5.55 -4.88
CA TRP A 169 3.30 4.92 -6.06
C TRP A 169 1.94 5.55 -6.40
N VAL A 170 1.04 5.69 -5.40
CA VAL A 170 -0.28 6.33 -5.57
C VAL A 170 -0.14 7.77 -6.08
N ARG A 171 0.75 8.57 -5.48
CA ARG A 171 1.02 9.94 -5.97
C ARG A 171 1.44 9.93 -7.44
N GLY A 172 2.40 9.08 -7.81
CA GLY A 172 2.87 9.00 -9.19
C GLY A 172 1.75 8.67 -10.17
N VAL A 173 0.97 7.63 -9.88
CA VAL A 173 -0.14 7.21 -10.73
C VAL A 173 -1.24 8.27 -10.81
N ASN A 174 -1.54 8.97 -9.71
CA ASN A 174 -2.52 10.06 -9.69
C ASN A 174 -2.03 11.28 -10.49
N HIS A 175 -0.74 11.65 -10.41
CA HIS A 175 -0.17 12.72 -11.24
C HIS A 175 -0.22 12.40 -12.74
N HIS A 176 -0.07 11.12 -13.10
CA HIS A 176 -0.21 10.69 -14.49
C HIS A 176 -1.66 10.85 -15.00
N GLY A 177 -2.66 10.70 -14.13
CA GLY A 177 -4.08 10.96 -14.42
C GLY A 177 -4.81 9.90 -15.26
N GLU A 178 -4.12 9.15 -16.13
CA GLU A 178 -4.78 8.18 -17.03
C GLU A 178 -5.35 6.93 -16.33
N PHE A 179 -4.91 6.63 -15.10
CA PHE A 179 -5.31 5.40 -14.40
C PHE A 179 -6.45 5.58 -13.39
N GLY A 180 -7.11 6.74 -13.42
CA GLY A 180 -8.13 7.13 -12.45
C GLY A 180 -7.54 7.51 -11.09
N GLN A 181 -8.41 7.72 -10.10
CA GLN A 181 -7.99 8.12 -8.76
C GLN A 181 -7.66 6.90 -7.90
N TRP A 182 -6.47 6.92 -7.32
CA TRP A 182 -5.97 5.90 -6.40
C TRP A 182 -5.78 6.43 -4.99
N GLU A 183 -5.97 5.56 -4.01
CA GLU A 183 -5.68 5.79 -2.60
C GLU A 183 -5.02 4.59 -1.94
N PHE A 184 -4.32 4.83 -0.82
CA PHE A 184 -3.68 3.78 -0.03
C PHE A 184 -4.23 3.74 1.41
N GLY A 185 -4.72 2.57 1.81
CA GLY A 185 -5.31 2.35 3.13
C GLY A 185 -4.66 1.19 3.88
N VAL A 186 -4.37 1.40 5.16
CA VAL A 186 -3.98 0.31 6.09
C VAL A 186 -5.10 0.07 7.09
N CYS A 187 -5.55 -1.18 7.20
CA CYS A 187 -6.53 -1.63 8.18
C CYS A 187 -5.84 -2.50 9.24
N LYS A 188 -5.80 -2.02 10.48
CA LYS A 188 -5.11 -2.75 11.57
C LYS A 188 -5.95 -3.87 12.18
N ASP A 189 -7.26 -3.72 12.16
CA ASP A 189 -8.21 -4.70 12.66
C ASP A 189 -9.29 -4.92 11.60
N PRO A 190 -9.40 -6.13 11.01
CA PRO A 190 -10.44 -6.45 10.03
C PRO A 190 -11.86 -6.10 10.49
N ARG A 191 -12.14 -6.12 11.79
CA ARG A 191 -13.45 -5.77 12.36
C ARG A 191 -13.78 -4.29 12.20
N ARG A 192 -12.76 -3.44 12.08
CA ARG A 192 -12.89 -1.99 11.87
C ARG A 192 -12.75 -1.58 10.40
N LEU A 193 -12.78 -2.54 9.47
CA LEU A 193 -12.61 -2.27 8.04
C LEU A 193 -13.64 -1.26 7.52
N ARG A 194 -14.90 -1.35 7.96
CA ARG A 194 -15.95 -0.41 7.56
C ARG A 194 -15.65 1.04 7.99
N GLU A 195 -15.18 1.22 9.22
CA GLU A 195 -14.76 2.54 9.71
C GLU A 195 -13.57 3.06 8.91
N LYS A 196 -12.61 2.19 8.58
CA LYS A 196 -11.46 2.56 7.76
C LYS A 196 -11.86 2.98 6.35
N ILE A 197 -12.79 2.28 5.71
CA ILE A 197 -13.29 2.63 4.37
C ILE A 197 -14.00 3.99 4.39
N ARG A 198 -14.84 4.25 5.39
CA ARG A 198 -15.48 5.57 5.53
C ARG A 198 -14.47 6.69 5.70
N SER A 199 -13.51 6.52 6.60
CA SER A 199 -12.43 7.49 6.77
C SER A 199 -11.67 7.75 5.48
N LEU A 200 -11.43 6.73 4.63
CA LEU A 200 -10.79 6.96 3.33
C LEU A 200 -11.68 7.83 2.41
N LEU A 201 -12.99 7.60 2.41
CA LEU A 201 -13.93 8.37 1.58
C LEU A 201 -14.10 9.81 2.05
N ASP A 202 -14.04 10.07 3.36
CA ASP A 202 -14.22 11.42 3.92
C ASP A 202 -13.08 12.39 3.54
N HIS A 203 -11.93 11.86 3.12
CA HIS A 203 -10.75 12.65 2.73
C HIS A 203 -10.74 13.02 1.23
N LEU A 204 -11.80 12.71 0.47
CA LEU A 204 -11.87 12.77 -1.00
C LEU A 204 -13.08 13.58 -1.50
#